data_AF-A0A9D2QJM0-F1
#
_entry.id   AF-A0A9D2QJM0-F1
#
_cell.length_a   1.000
_cell.length_b   1.000
_cell.length_c   1.000
_cell.angle_alpha   90.00
_cell.angle_beta   90.00
_cell.angle_gamma   90.00
#
_symmetry.space_group_name_H-M   'P 1'
#
loop_
_entity.id
_entity.type
_entity.pdbx_description
1 polymer ?
#
loop_
_entity_poly.entity_id
_entity_poly.type
_entity_poly.pdbx_seq_one_letter_code
_entity_poly.pdbx_strand_id
1 'polypeptide(L)'
;MERKNASLNKGKQEAMERRAAKNGALTKALWDYASYPYGGDRWRKLDAELTGLYGKALQDLKTVEEFWNSGLKRAVAALTDRQFSQDMEEITRMRMEGQFSSSMWRRSYRSSDFGYHAARAVADLAGCLYLETYDQNVKELLTCAHDWVRGFDVRLALELRRGNEEICALVWDAMTGENTEVLLSTPIIRAVVISGREELVDQLLKLLLAARLQEGLRQQILENADAGSVQTLTRILKLCIDEDLFRYSSVARAF
;
A
#
# COMPACT_ATOMS: atom_id res chain seq x y z
N MET A 1 6.22 -7.98 24.00
CA MET A 1 5.01 -8.81 23.91
C MET A 1 5.07 -9.56 22.59
N GLU A 2 4.89 -10.88 22.61
CA GLU A 2 4.93 -11.69 21.39
C GLU A 2 3.58 -11.55 20.66
N ARG A 3 3.59 -10.88 19.50
CA ARG A 3 2.37 -10.71 18.68
C ARG A 3 2.05 -12.03 17.99
N LYS A 4 0.77 -12.36 17.86
CA LYS A 4 0.35 -13.50 17.03
C LYS A 4 0.71 -13.24 15.57
N ASN A 5 1.13 -14.29 14.85
CA ASN A 5 1.42 -14.17 13.43
C ASN A 5 0.11 -14.01 12.63
N ALA A 6 0.11 -13.09 11.65
CA ALA A 6 -0.92 -13.05 10.63
C ALA A 6 -0.99 -14.41 9.92
N SER A 7 -2.18 -14.98 9.80
CA SER A 7 -2.37 -16.39 9.40
C SER A 7 -3.09 -16.47 8.07
N LEU A 8 -2.48 -17.22 7.14
CA LEU A 8 -3.09 -17.54 5.85
C LEU A 8 -4.11 -18.65 6.03
N ASN A 9 -5.29 -18.46 5.43
CA ASN A 9 -6.34 -19.46 5.41
C ASN A 9 -6.26 -20.28 4.12
N LYS A 10 -5.81 -21.53 4.23
CA LYS A 10 -5.71 -22.47 3.11
C LYS A 10 -7.04 -22.68 2.38
N GLY A 11 -8.15 -22.73 3.12
CA GLY A 11 -9.49 -22.86 2.54
C GLY A 11 -9.88 -21.65 1.69
N LYS A 12 -9.58 -20.43 2.15
CA LYS A 12 -9.77 -19.20 1.36
C LYS A 12 -8.87 -19.18 0.12
N GLN A 13 -7.63 -19.63 0.22
CA GLN A 13 -6.72 -19.75 -0.93
C GLN A 13 -7.24 -20.73 -1.98
N GLU A 14 -7.66 -21.93 -1.57
CA GLU A 14 -8.25 -22.93 -2.48
C GLU A 14 -9.56 -22.42 -3.11
N ALA A 15 -10.38 -21.69 -2.36
CA ALA A 15 -11.59 -21.06 -2.90
C ALA A 15 -11.25 -19.97 -3.92
N MET A 16 -10.24 -19.13 -3.65
CA MET A 16 -9.75 -18.11 -4.58
C MET A 16 -9.20 -18.74 -5.87
N GLU A 17 -8.39 -19.80 -5.74
CA GLU A 17 -7.86 -20.58 -6.86
C GLU A 17 -8.98 -21.13 -7.75
N ARG A 18 -10.00 -21.77 -7.15
CA ARG A 18 -11.17 -22.29 -7.88
C ARG A 18 -11.95 -21.18 -8.60
N ARG A 19 -12.17 -20.03 -7.94
CA ARG A 19 -12.83 -18.87 -8.56
C ARG A 19 -12.01 -18.33 -9.72
N ALA A 20 -10.69 -18.19 -9.55
CA ALA A 20 -9.79 -17.68 -10.56
C ALA A 20 -9.78 -18.56 -11.83
N ALA A 21 -9.68 -19.88 -11.65
CA ALA A 21 -9.71 -20.84 -12.75
C ALA A 21 -11.06 -20.87 -13.49
N LYS A 22 -12.18 -20.67 -12.79
CA LYS A 22 -13.53 -20.70 -13.37
C LYS A 22 -13.86 -19.46 -14.21
N ASN A 23 -13.31 -18.29 -13.87
CA ASN A 23 -13.71 -17.00 -14.44
C ASN A 23 -12.86 -16.52 -15.63
N GLY A 24 -11.88 -17.32 -16.07
CA GLY A 24 -11.12 -17.07 -17.30
C GLY A 24 -9.62 -16.83 -17.10
N ALA A 25 -8.92 -16.58 -18.21
CA ALA A 25 -7.46 -16.47 -18.24
C ALA A 25 -6.94 -15.26 -17.45
N LEU A 26 -7.58 -14.09 -17.59
CA LEU A 26 -7.21 -12.90 -16.83
C LEU A 26 -7.35 -13.10 -15.31
N THR A 27 -8.46 -13.68 -14.83
CA THR A 27 -8.65 -13.93 -13.38
C THR A 27 -7.64 -14.94 -12.85
N LYS A 28 -7.30 -15.96 -13.65
CA LYS A 28 -6.27 -16.94 -13.33
C LYS A 28 -4.89 -16.30 -13.26
N ALA A 29 -4.51 -15.48 -14.25
CA ALA A 29 -3.23 -14.78 -14.27
C ALA A 29 -3.09 -13.76 -13.13
N LEU A 30 -4.16 -13.04 -12.80
CA LEU A 30 -4.21 -12.13 -11.64
C LEU A 30 -3.93 -12.89 -10.34
N TRP A 31 -4.62 -14.02 -10.13
CA TRP A 31 -4.43 -14.81 -8.92
C TRP A 31 -3.07 -15.53 -8.85
N ASP A 32 -2.55 -16.01 -9.99
CA ASP A 32 -1.22 -16.61 -10.05
C ASP A 32 -0.14 -15.62 -9.63
N TYR A 33 -0.22 -14.39 -10.13
CA TYR A 33 0.68 -13.32 -9.72
C TYR A 33 0.43 -12.88 -8.26
N ALA A 34 -0.82 -12.78 -7.82
CA ALA A 34 -1.19 -12.41 -6.44
C ALA A 34 -0.70 -13.42 -5.41
N SER A 35 -0.83 -14.73 -5.68
CA SER A 35 -0.37 -15.79 -4.77
C SER A 35 1.14 -15.84 -4.69
N TYR A 36 1.84 -15.68 -5.81
CA TYR A 36 3.29 -15.72 -5.85
C TYR A 36 3.85 -14.73 -6.90
N PRO A 37 4.15 -13.47 -6.52
CA PRO A 37 4.60 -12.44 -7.46
C PRO A 37 6.07 -12.59 -7.87
N TYR A 38 6.76 -13.60 -7.34
CA TYR A 38 8.17 -13.84 -7.64
C TYR A 38 8.33 -14.73 -8.88
N GLY A 39 9.33 -14.40 -9.70
CA GLY A 39 9.62 -15.07 -10.96
C GLY A 39 8.89 -14.43 -12.14
N GLY A 40 9.66 -14.04 -13.16
CA GLY A 40 9.15 -13.24 -14.29
C GLY A 40 8.07 -13.91 -15.15
N ASP A 41 7.86 -15.22 -15.04
CA ASP A 41 6.86 -15.93 -15.84
C ASP A 41 5.42 -15.52 -15.52
N ARG A 42 5.09 -15.33 -14.24
CA ARG A 42 3.73 -14.94 -13.81
C ARG A 42 3.41 -13.50 -14.18
N TRP A 43 4.39 -12.60 -14.01
CA TRP A 43 4.27 -11.23 -14.49
C TRP A 43 4.06 -11.20 -16.01
N ARG A 44 4.87 -11.92 -16.80
CA ARG A 44 4.72 -11.98 -18.27
C ARG A 44 3.34 -12.47 -18.70
N LYS A 45 2.79 -13.48 -18.02
CA LYS A 45 1.43 -13.99 -18.29
C LYS A 45 0.36 -12.96 -17.96
N LEU A 46 0.43 -12.34 -16.77
CA LEU A 46 -0.53 -11.30 -16.39
C LEU A 46 -0.45 -10.08 -17.31
N ASP A 47 0.75 -9.63 -17.66
CA ASP A 47 0.98 -8.52 -18.58
C ASP A 47 0.43 -8.81 -19.98
N ALA A 48 0.54 -10.06 -20.47
CA ALA A 48 -0.06 -10.47 -21.73
C ALA A 48 -1.60 -10.43 -21.68
N GLU A 49 -2.23 -10.94 -20.62
CA GLU A 49 -3.69 -10.89 -20.45
C GLU A 49 -4.21 -9.46 -20.32
N LEU A 50 -3.50 -8.59 -19.58
CA LEU A 50 -3.83 -7.18 -19.45
C LEU A 50 -3.63 -6.44 -20.78
N THR A 51 -2.54 -6.69 -21.49
CA THR A 51 -2.29 -6.11 -22.82
C THR A 51 -3.39 -6.52 -23.81
N GLY A 52 -3.82 -7.79 -23.78
CA GLY A 52 -4.95 -8.28 -24.57
C GLY A 52 -6.28 -7.59 -24.19
N LEU A 53 -6.50 -7.35 -22.89
CA LEU A 53 -7.67 -6.62 -22.40
C LEU A 53 -7.70 -5.16 -22.87
N TYR A 54 -6.56 -4.47 -22.87
CA TYR A 54 -6.47 -3.04 -23.19
C TYR A 54 -6.21 -2.75 -24.67
N GLY A 55 -5.71 -3.73 -25.43
CA GLY A 55 -5.23 -3.56 -26.80
C GLY A 55 -3.94 -2.74 -26.91
N LYS A 56 -3.27 -2.46 -25.78
CA LYS A 56 -1.99 -1.71 -25.68
C LYS A 56 -1.26 -2.09 -24.39
N ALA A 57 0.02 -1.78 -24.30
CA ALA A 57 0.81 -2.10 -23.12
C ALA A 57 0.36 -1.29 -21.90
N LEU A 58 0.64 -1.81 -20.70
CA LEU A 58 0.28 -1.13 -19.44
C LEU A 58 0.90 0.27 -19.33
N GLN A 59 2.13 0.48 -19.82
CA GLN A 59 2.77 1.79 -19.80
C GLN A 59 2.14 2.83 -20.76
N ASP A 60 1.27 2.39 -21.67
CA ASP A 60 0.58 3.25 -22.63
C ASP A 60 -0.83 3.66 -22.15
N LEU A 61 -1.25 3.17 -20.98
CA LEU A 61 -2.45 3.64 -20.30
C LEU A 61 -2.21 5.03 -19.71
N LYS A 62 -3.18 5.93 -19.85
CA LYS A 62 -3.02 7.35 -19.46
C LYS A 62 -3.75 7.73 -18.19
N THR A 63 -4.84 7.04 -17.85
CA THR A 63 -5.67 7.40 -16.70
C THR A 63 -6.05 6.19 -15.85
N VAL A 64 -6.50 6.47 -14.63
CA VAL A 64 -7.05 5.44 -13.72
C VAL A 64 -8.29 4.79 -14.32
N GLU A 65 -9.10 5.55 -15.06
CA GLU A 65 -10.33 5.08 -15.72
C GLU A 65 -10.02 4.11 -16.87
N GLU A 66 -8.95 4.36 -17.63
CA GLU A 66 -8.49 3.43 -18.67
C GLU A 66 -8.05 2.10 -18.06
N PHE A 67 -7.31 2.13 -16.95
CA PHE A 67 -6.89 0.94 -16.24
C PHE A 67 -8.07 0.19 -15.63
N TRP A 68 -8.93 0.88 -14.88
CA TRP A 68 -10.15 0.34 -14.28
C TRP A 68 -11.33 0.32 -15.26
N ASN A 69 -11.10 -0.20 -16.46
CA ASN A 69 -12.15 -0.43 -17.45
C ASN A 69 -13.15 -1.51 -16.98
N SER A 70 -14.26 -1.65 -17.73
CA SER A 70 -15.31 -2.63 -17.41
C SER A 70 -14.81 -4.09 -17.34
N GLY A 71 -13.78 -4.46 -18.11
CA GLY A 71 -13.24 -5.80 -18.13
C GLY A 71 -12.43 -6.12 -16.88
N LEU A 72 -11.50 -5.24 -16.48
CA LEU A 72 -10.75 -5.41 -15.24
C LEU A 72 -11.69 -5.40 -14.03
N LYS A 73 -12.64 -4.44 -13.98
CA LYS A 73 -13.65 -4.37 -12.90
C LYS A 73 -14.43 -5.68 -12.75
N ARG A 74 -14.88 -6.27 -13.86
CA ARG A 74 -15.57 -7.58 -13.83
C ARG A 74 -14.66 -8.71 -13.37
N ALA A 75 -13.42 -8.76 -13.85
CA ALA A 75 -12.47 -9.80 -13.45
C ALA A 75 -12.16 -9.74 -11.94
N VAL A 76 -11.89 -8.55 -11.41
CA VAL A 76 -11.64 -8.34 -9.98
C VAL A 76 -12.87 -8.69 -9.15
N ALA A 77 -14.06 -8.21 -9.54
CA ALA A 77 -15.29 -8.54 -8.82
C ALA A 77 -15.66 -10.03 -8.86
N ALA A 78 -15.22 -10.77 -9.88
CA ALA A 78 -15.41 -12.22 -9.96
C ALA A 78 -14.48 -13.02 -9.02
N LEU A 79 -13.33 -12.43 -8.65
CA LEU A 79 -12.41 -13.01 -7.66
C LEU A 79 -12.85 -12.69 -6.23
N THR A 80 -13.41 -11.51 -6.00
CA THR A 80 -13.86 -11.05 -4.68
C THR A 80 -15.32 -10.62 -4.76
N ASP A 81 -15.56 -9.31 -4.85
CA ASP A 81 -16.87 -8.68 -5.01
C ASP A 81 -16.73 -7.27 -5.61
N ARG A 82 -17.87 -6.60 -5.80
CA ARG A 82 -17.93 -5.27 -6.40
C ARG A 82 -17.34 -4.17 -5.49
N GLN A 83 -17.47 -4.31 -4.18
CA GLN A 83 -16.95 -3.35 -3.21
C GLN A 83 -15.43 -3.35 -3.23
N PHE A 84 -14.81 -4.53 -3.23
CA PHE A 84 -13.37 -4.68 -3.36
C PHE A 84 -12.83 -4.02 -4.65
N SER A 85 -13.54 -4.16 -5.78
CA SER A 85 -13.14 -3.48 -7.01
C SER A 85 -13.21 -1.94 -6.89
N GLN A 86 -14.19 -1.40 -6.16
CA GLN A 86 -14.31 0.05 -5.92
C GLN A 86 -13.20 0.54 -4.98
N ASP A 87 -12.92 -0.21 -3.92
CA ASP A 87 -11.83 0.08 -2.99
C ASP A 87 -10.47 0.12 -3.71
N MET A 88 -10.24 -0.83 -4.62
CA MET A 88 -9.00 -0.88 -5.39
C MET A 88 -8.88 0.27 -6.40
N GLU A 89 -10.00 0.76 -6.94
CA GLU A 89 -10.00 1.98 -7.76
C GLU A 89 -9.60 3.21 -6.92
N GLU A 90 -10.12 3.34 -5.71
CA GLU A 90 -9.75 4.41 -4.77
C GLU A 90 -8.28 4.34 -4.35
N ILE A 91 -7.78 3.15 -4.00
CA ILE A 91 -6.36 2.91 -3.71
C ILE A 91 -5.48 3.30 -4.90
N THR A 92 -5.92 2.99 -6.13
CA THR A 92 -5.19 3.36 -7.34
C THR A 92 -5.13 4.88 -7.52
N ARG A 93 -6.20 5.61 -7.17
CA ARG A 93 -6.20 7.09 -7.17
C ARG A 93 -5.25 7.65 -6.13
N MET A 94 -5.29 7.12 -4.90
CA MET A 94 -4.34 7.50 -3.84
C MET A 94 -2.89 7.25 -4.27
N ARG A 95 -2.61 6.15 -4.98
CA ARG A 95 -1.29 5.86 -5.53
C ARG A 95 -0.80 6.92 -6.52
N MET A 96 -1.69 7.46 -7.35
CA MET A 96 -1.34 8.51 -8.32
C MET A 96 -0.87 9.81 -7.65
N GLU A 97 -1.24 10.06 -6.40
CA GLU A 97 -0.74 11.21 -5.62
C GLU A 97 0.74 11.05 -5.23
N GLY A 98 1.21 9.80 -5.16
CA GLY A 98 2.55 9.42 -4.72
C GLY A 98 3.59 9.40 -5.83
N GLN A 99 4.80 9.02 -5.43
CA GLN A 99 5.92 8.80 -6.35
C GLN A 99 5.77 7.44 -7.08
N PHE A 100 6.20 7.36 -8.35
CA PHE A 100 6.11 6.12 -9.14
C PHE A 100 7.42 5.33 -9.25
N SER A 101 8.54 5.97 -8.95
CA SER A 101 9.87 5.36 -9.07
C SER A 101 10.07 4.17 -8.13
N SER A 102 10.88 3.20 -8.58
CA SER A 102 11.25 2.03 -7.80
C SER A 102 12.73 1.69 -7.99
N SER A 103 13.51 1.70 -6.92
CA SER A 103 14.86 1.13 -6.77
C SER A 103 15.45 1.61 -5.43
N MET A 104 16.61 1.06 -5.03
CA MET A 104 17.37 1.54 -3.87
C MET A 104 18.02 2.92 -4.07
N TRP A 105 18.12 3.39 -5.32
CA TRP A 105 18.70 4.69 -5.70
C TRP A 105 17.64 5.64 -6.27
N ARG A 106 16.37 5.37 -5.97
CA ARG A 106 15.25 6.06 -6.60
C ARG A 106 15.20 7.52 -6.16
N ARG A 107 14.96 8.41 -7.12
CA ARG A 107 14.54 9.80 -6.83
C ARG A 107 13.03 9.86 -6.81
N SER A 108 12.47 10.74 -5.99
CA SER A 108 11.02 10.88 -5.81
C SER A 108 10.31 11.50 -7.03
N TYR A 109 10.21 10.75 -8.14
CA TYR A 109 9.54 11.19 -9.36
C TYR A 109 8.04 10.99 -9.28
N ARG A 110 7.31 11.99 -9.77
CA ARG A 110 5.85 12.05 -9.80
C ARG A 110 5.39 12.41 -11.20
N SER A 111 4.25 11.84 -11.59
CA SER A 111 3.64 12.07 -12.89
C SER A 111 2.14 11.83 -12.77
N SER A 112 1.35 12.62 -13.49
CA SER A 112 -0.08 12.37 -13.68
C SER A 112 -0.35 11.31 -14.75
N ASP A 113 0.65 10.94 -15.56
CA ASP A 113 0.53 9.88 -16.56
C ASP A 113 0.52 8.51 -15.86
N PHE A 114 -0.61 7.82 -15.95
CA PHE A 114 -0.84 6.53 -15.30
C PHE A 114 0.17 5.46 -15.71
N GLY A 115 0.70 5.51 -16.93
CA GLY A 115 1.62 4.50 -17.46
C GLY A 115 2.84 4.27 -16.57
N TYR A 116 3.33 5.32 -15.91
CA TYR A 116 4.44 5.23 -14.95
C TYR A 116 4.08 4.49 -13.66
N HIS A 117 2.80 4.47 -13.28
CA HIS A 117 2.28 3.85 -12.07
C HIS A 117 1.71 2.45 -12.30
N ALA A 118 1.46 2.08 -13.56
CA ALA A 118 0.70 0.90 -13.94
C ALA A 118 1.21 -0.40 -13.29
N ALA A 119 2.52 -0.68 -13.38
CA ALA A 119 3.10 -1.88 -12.78
C ALA A 119 2.91 -1.93 -11.26
N ARG A 120 2.97 -0.77 -10.60
CA ARG A 120 2.76 -0.66 -9.17
C ARG A 120 1.28 -0.76 -8.78
N ALA A 121 0.37 -0.23 -9.59
CA ALA A 121 -1.07 -0.43 -9.40
C ALA A 121 -1.45 -1.92 -9.49
N VAL A 122 -0.86 -2.66 -10.43
CA VAL A 122 -1.03 -4.12 -10.52
C VAL A 122 -0.44 -4.84 -9.29
N ALA A 123 0.72 -4.41 -8.80
CA ALA A 123 1.33 -4.98 -7.59
C ALA A 123 0.47 -4.76 -6.34
N ASP A 124 -0.14 -3.58 -6.19
CA ASP A 124 -1.08 -3.30 -5.10
C ASP A 124 -2.33 -4.16 -5.19
N LEU A 125 -2.94 -4.25 -6.38
CA LEU A 125 -4.09 -5.14 -6.62
C LEU A 125 -3.77 -6.59 -6.24
N ALA A 126 -2.61 -7.08 -6.67
CA ALA A 126 -2.15 -8.42 -6.37
C ALA A 126 -1.92 -8.63 -4.86
N GLY A 127 -1.32 -7.64 -4.17
CA GLY A 127 -1.14 -7.66 -2.72
C GLY A 127 -2.48 -7.72 -1.97
N CYS A 128 -3.42 -6.85 -2.34
CA CYS A 128 -4.75 -6.80 -1.74
C CYS A 128 -5.58 -8.06 -2.04
N LEU A 129 -5.48 -8.65 -3.24
CA LEU A 129 -6.12 -9.93 -3.55
C LEU A 129 -5.57 -11.06 -2.68
N TYR A 130 -4.25 -11.06 -2.42
CA TYR A 130 -3.65 -12.05 -1.54
C TYR A 130 -4.05 -11.86 -0.08
N LEU A 131 -4.20 -10.60 0.36
CA LEU A 131 -4.67 -10.22 1.68
C LEU A 131 -6.06 -10.82 1.99
N GLU A 132 -6.96 -10.92 1.01
CA GLU A 132 -8.29 -11.56 1.17
C GLU A 132 -8.22 -13.03 1.61
N THR A 133 -7.04 -13.66 1.53
CA THR A 133 -6.84 -15.04 1.97
C THR A 133 -6.32 -15.18 3.39
N TYR A 134 -6.09 -14.07 4.09
CA TYR A 134 -5.81 -14.09 5.53
C TYR A 134 -7.09 -14.31 6.34
N ASP A 135 -6.95 -14.86 7.54
CA ASP A 135 -8.07 -14.93 8.49
C ASP A 135 -8.42 -13.55 9.05
N GLN A 136 -7.38 -12.73 9.27
CA GLN A 136 -7.51 -11.39 9.83
C GLN A 136 -7.94 -10.35 8.80
N ASN A 137 -8.83 -9.46 9.21
CA ASN A 137 -9.09 -8.21 8.50
C ASN A 137 -8.02 -7.14 8.81
N VAL A 138 -8.11 -5.98 8.15
CA VAL A 138 -7.15 -4.86 8.30
C VAL A 138 -7.00 -4.42 9.76
N LYS A 139 -8.11 -4.31 10.50
CA LYS A 139 -8.07 -3.91 11.92
C LYS A 139 -7.38 -4.98 12.78
N GLU A 140 -7.74 -6.25 12.59
CA GLU A 140 -7.14 -7.37 13.34
C GLU A 140 -5.63 -7.54 13.04
N LEU A 141 -5.18 -7.16 11.85
CA LEU A 141 -3.77 -7.19 11.49
C LEU A 141 -2.92 -6.18 12.27
N LEU A 142 -3.50 -5.08 12.77
CA LEU A 142 -2.77 -4.07 13.57
C LEU A 142 -2.17 -4.69 14.85
N THR A 143 -2.82 -5.70 15.42
CA THR A 143 -2.36 -6.40 16.65
C THR A 143 -1.53 -7.65 16.35
N CYS A 144 -1.37 -8.01 15.07
CA CYS A 144 -0.57 -9.15 14.63
C CYS A 144 0.86 -8.74 14.22
N ALA A 145 1.74 -9.73 14.09
CA ALA A 145 2.95 -9.58 13.29
C ALA A 145 2.57 -9.61 11.81
N HIS A 146 2.79 -8.49 11.11
CA HIS A 146 2.25 -8.22 9.77
C HIS A 146 3.29 -7.70 8.77
N ASP A 147 4.58 -7.69 9.12
CA ASP A 147 5.62 -7.04 8.30
C ASP A 147 5.78 -7.66 6.89
N TRP A 148 5.33 -8.91 6.70
CA TRP A 148 5.34 -9.63 5.42
C TRP A 148 3.98 -9.64 4.69
N VAL A 149 2.94 -9.04 5.27
CA VAL A 149 1.58 -9.10 4.73
C VAL A 149 1.44 -8.08 3.60
N ARG A 150 1.50 -8.57 2.36
CA ARG A 150 1.33 -7.73 1.16
C ARG A 150 -0.05 -7.07 1.13
N GLY A 151 -0.10 -5.81 0.70
CA GLY A 151 -1.36 -5.06 0.56
C GLY A 151 -1.89 -4.47 1.88
N PHE A 152 -1.32 -4.83 3.03
CA PHE A 152 -1.79 -4.34 4.33
C PHE A 152 -1.64 -2.82 4.45
N ASP A 153 -0.49 -2.27 4.07
CA ASP A 153 -0.20 -0.82 4.12
C ASP A 153 -1.21 0.00 3.29
N VAL A 154 -1.52 -0.43 2.06
CA VAL A 154 -2.44 0.28 1.19
C VAL A 154 -3.91 0.09 1.56
N ARG A 155 -4.32 -1.07 2.11
CA ARG A 155 -5.68 -1.23 2.66
C ARG A 155 -5.86 -0.45 3.95
N LEU A 156 -4.85 -0.43 4.82
CA LEU A 156 -4.86 0.41 6.00
C LEU A 156 -4.94 1.89 5.61
N ALA A 157 -4.16 2.33 4.63
CA ALA A 157 -4.22 3.71 4.15
C ALA A 157 -5.62 4.12 3.66
N LEU A 158 -6.33 3.21 2.99
CA LEU A 158 -7.72 3.44 2.55
C LEU A 158 -8.66 3.65 3.75
N GLU A 159 -8.59 2.80 4.77
CA GLU A 159 -9.38 2.94 6.00
C GLU A 159 -9.10 4.27 6.72
N LEU A 160 -7.82 4.66 6.80
CA LEU A 160 -7.41 5.94 7.36
C LEU A 160 -7.93 7.13 6.54
N ARG A 161 -7.84 7.05 5.21
CA ARG A 161 -8.34 8.09 4.28
C ARG A 161 -9.85 8.28 4.42
N ARG A 162 -10.60 7.18 4.55
CA ARG A 162 -12.07 7.18 4.73
C ARG A 162 -12.52 7.58 6.12
N GLY A 163 -11.58 7.70 7.05
CA GLY A 163 -11.85 8.19 8.38
C GLY A 163 -12.41 7.16 9.35
N ASN A 164 -12.15 5.86 9.14
CA ASN A 164 -12.60 4.79 10.03
C ASN A 164 -12.15 5.07 11.48
N GLU A 165 -13.08 5.48 12.34
CA GLU A 165 -12.80 6.00 13.69
C GLU A 165 -12.00 5.02 14.54
N GLU A 166 -12.38 3.74 14.51
CA GLU A 166 -11.76 2.71 15.32
C GLU A 166 -10.33 2.41 14.88
N ILE A 167 -10.09 2.28 13.57
CA ILE A 167 -8.75 2.07 13.03
C ILE A 167 -7.88 3.31 13.26
N CYS A 168 -8.44 4.51 13.12
CA CYS A 168 -7.71 5.75 13.33
C CYS A 168 -7.32 5.92 14.80
N ALA A 169 -8.18 5.58 15.75
CA ALA A 169 -7.85 5.56 17.17
C ALA A 169 -6.70 4.58 17.46
N LEU A 170 -6.77 3.35 16.96
CA LEU A 170 -5.68 2.37 17.15
C LEU A 170 -4.33 2.84 16.58
N VAL A 171 -4.33 3.47 15.41
CA VAL A 171 -3.11 4.02 14.79
C VAL A 171 -2.62 5.27 15.54
N TRP A 172 -3.52 6.11 16.03
CA TRP A 172 -3.19 7.26 16.88
C TRP A 172 -2.50 6.81 18.16
N ASP A 173 -3.10 5.87 18.88
CA ASP A 173 -2.59 5.39 20.16
C ASP A 173 -1.23 4.70 20.01
N ALA A 174 -1.01 4.02 18.87
CA ALA A 174 0.29 3.44 18.54
C ALA A 174 1.39 4.51 18.34
N MET A 175 1.02 5.70 17.86
CA MET A 175 1.96 6.83 17.70
C MET A 175 2.18 7.61 19.00
N THR A 176 1.20 7.69 19.90
CA THR A 176 1.35 8.34 21.22
C THR A 176 2.01 7.42 22.25
N GLY A 177 2.01 6.11 22.01
CA GLY A 177 2.48 5.10 22.96
C GLY A 177 1.47 4.79 24.07
N GLU A 178 0.22 5.21 23.91
CA GLU A 178 -0.87 4.95 24.86
C GLU A 178 -1.41 3.52 24.75
N ASN A 179 -1.27 2.88 23.58
CA ASN A 179 -1.68 1.50 23.35
C ASN A 179 -0.46 0.55 23.30
N THR A 180 -0.46 -0.45 24.19
CA THR A 180 0.60 -1.47 24.26
C THR A 180 0.37 -2.68 23.33
N GLU A 181 -0.81 -2.77 22.71
CA GLU A 181 -1.20 -3.87 21.82
C GLU A 181 -0.77 -3.66 20.37
N VAL A 182 -0.82 -2.42 19.86
CA VAL A 182 -0.41 -2.08 18.49
C VAL A 182 1.01 -1.52 18.51
N LEU A 183 1.95 -2.27 17.94
CA LEU A 183 3.32 -1.79 17.73
C LEU A 183 3.39 -0.96 16.45
N LEU A 184 3.81 0.30 16.56
CA LEU A 184 4.08 1.14 15.41
C LEU A 184 5.14 0.49 14.51
N SER A 185 4.77 0.24 13.26
CA SER A 185 5.56 -0.50 12.28
C SER A 185 5.70 0.29 10.98
N THR A 186 6.64 -0.12 10.12
CA THR A 186 6.82 0.48 8.80
C THR A 186 5.52 0.47 7.96
N PRO A 187 4.75 -0.63 7.87
CA PRO A 187 3.45 -0.62 7.19
C PRO A 187 2.44 0.39 7.74
N ILE A 188 2.38 0.59 9.07
CA ILE A 188 1.47 1.56 9.68
C ILE A 188 1.92 3.00 9.37
N ILE A 189 3.20 3.30 9.54
CA ILE A 189 3.77 4.62 9.21
C ILE A 189 3.51 4.95 7.73
N ARG A 190 3.79 3.99 6.85
CA ARG A 190 3.55 4.12 5.41
C ARG A 190 2.07 4.34 5.10
N ALA A 191 1.16 3.66 5.79
CA ALA A 191 -0.27 3.86 5.63
C ALA A 191 -0.72 5.28 6.03
N VAL A 192 -0.20 5.82 7.13
CA VAL A 192 -0.44 7.23 7.54
C VAL A 192 0.01 8.18 6.44
N VAL A 193 1.23 8.00 5.91
CA VAL A 193 1.78 8.86 4.84
C VAL A 193 0.95 8.76 3.55
N ILE A 194 0.57 7.56 3.11
CA ILE A 194 -0.24 7.33 1.90
C ILE A 194 -1.66 7.91 2.09
N SER A 195 -2.25 7.75 3.28
CA SER A 195 -3.58 8.28 3.58
C SER A 195 -3.62 9.81 3.60
N GLY A 196 -2.51 10.49 3.92
CA GLY A 196 -2.46 11.95 3.99
C GLY A 196 -3.48 12.58 4.95
N ARG A 197 -4.11 11.81 5.85
CA ARG A 197 -5.12 12.31 6.80
C ARG A 197 -4.46 13.30 7.75
N GLU A 198 -4.95 14.53 7.77
CA GLU A 198 -4.25 15.67 8.37
C GLU A 198 -3.85 15.41 9.83
N GLU A 199 -4.81 14.99 10.65
CA GLU A 199 -4.62 14.72 12.08
C GLU A 199 -3.54 13.66 12.36
N LEU A 200 -3.55 12.56 11.59
CA LEU A 200 -2.57 11.48 11.73
C LEU A 200 -1.20 11.90 11.23
N VAL A 201 -1.13 12.68 10.15
CA VAL A 201 0.13 13.25 9.66
C VAL A 201 0.70 14.23 10.68
N ASP A 202 -0.11 15.10 11.29
CA ASP A 202 0.34 16.01 12.35
C ASP A 202 0.91 15.25 13.55
N GLN A 203 0.27 14.15 13.94
CA GLN A 203 0.77 13.31 15.01
C GLN A 203 2.07 12.59 14.63
N LEU A 204 2.20 12.12 13.39
CA LEU A 204 3.44 11.54 12.88
C LEU A 204 4.60 12.55 12.88
N LEU A 205 4.32 13.82 12.55
CA LEU A 205 5.31 14.90 12.58
C LEU A 205 5.75 15.22 14.03
N LYS A 206 4.82 15.26 14.98
CA LYS A 206 5.14 15.40 16.41
C LYS A 206 6.01 14.24 16.90
N LEU A 207 5.68 13.02 16.50
CA LEU A 207 6.47 11.83 16.82
C LEU A 207 7.88 11.92 16.25
N LEU A 208 8.02 12.33 14.98
CA LEU A 208 9.33 12.54 14.34
C LEU A 208 10.19 13.56 15.10
N LEU A 209 9.59 14.67 15.54
CA LEU A 209 10.28 15.69 16.32
C LEU A 209 10.70 15.18 17.71
N ALA A 210 9.86 14.36 18.34
CA ALA A 210 10.13 13.74 19.63
C ALA A 210 11.21 12.63 19.55
N ALA A 211 11.42 12.03 18.37
CA ALA A 211 12.34 10.91 18.15
C ALA A 211 13.84 11.27 18.24
N ARG A 212 14.25 12.25 19.06
CA ARG A 212 15.63 12.79 19.15
C ARG A 212 16.71 11.73 19.40
N LEU A 213 16.43 10.71 20.21
CA LEU A 213 17.38 9.62 20.51
C LEU A 213 17.03 8.30 19.78
N GLN A 214 15.99 8.28 18.96
CA GLN A 214 15.50 7.08 18.28
C GLN A 214 15.81 7.16 16.77
N GLU A 215 17.07 6.92 16.42
CA GLU A 215 17.55 6.90 15.02
C GLU A 215 16.71 5.97 14.14
N GLY A 216 16.41 4.76 14.63
CA GLY A 216 15.60 3.79 13.89
C GLY A 216 14.20 4.31 13.55
N LEU A 217 13.55 4.99 14.48
CA LEU A 217 12.23 5.58 14.25
C LEU A 217 12.28 6.71 13.21
N ARG A 218 13.29 7.59 13.29
CA ARG A 218 13.50 8.61 12.25
C ARG A 218 13.66 7.99 10.88
N GLN A 219 14.47 6.94 10.76
CA GLN A 219 14.67 6.24 9.48
C GLN A 219 13.36 5.63 8.98
N GLN A 220 12.59 4.94 9.83
CA GLN A 220 11.31 4.35 9.45
C GLN A 220 10.32 5.39 8.92
N ILE A 221 10.23 6.57 9.55
CA ILE A 221 9.35 7.66 9.10
C ILE A 221 9.86 8.25 7.78
N LEU A 222 11.13 8.64 7.72
CA LEU A 222 11.66 9.43 6.61
C LEU A 222 11.86 8.61 5.33
N GLU A 223 12.20 7.32 5.43
CA GLU A 223 12.28 6.42 4.26
C GLU A 223 10.91 6.19 3.59
N ASN A 224 9.82 6.49 4.29
CA ASN A 224 8.45 6.41 3.77
C ASN A 224 7.85 7.77 3.44
N ALA A 225 8.54 8.88 3.69
CA ALA A 225 8.00 10.24 3.57
C ALA A 225 7.44 10.55 2.19
N ASP A 226 7.99 9.92 1.15
CA ASP A 226 7.63 10.16 -0.23
C ASP A 226 6.65 9.14 -0.83
N ALA A 227 6.15 8.21 -0.01
CA ALA A 227 5.14 7.23 -0.41
C ALA A 227 3.76 7.87 -0.68
N GLY A 228 3.48 9.01 -0.07
CA GLY A 228 2.23 9.75 -0.17
C GLY A 228 2.30 10.97 -1.08
N SER A 229 1.29 11.84 -0.95
CA SER A 229 1.14 13.03 -1.77
C SER A 229 2.32 14.01 -1.66
N VAL A 230 2.46 14.89 -2.66
CA VAL A 230 3.42 16.01 -2.61
C VAL A 230 3.20 16.87 -1.36
N GLN A 231 1.95 17.09 -0.97
CA GLN A 231 1.60 17.87 0.21
C GLN A 231 2.15 17.22 1.49
N THR A 232 1.95 15.91 1.67
CA THR A 232 2.49 15.17 2.82
C THR A 232 4.01 15.20 2.85
N LEU A 233 4.67 14.93 1.71
CA LEU A 233 6.13 15.02 1.60
C LEU A 233 6.64 16.43 1.94
N THR A 234 5.97 17.48 1.45
CA THR A 234 6.34 18.87 1.70
C THR A 234 6.26 19.21 3.19
N ARG A 235 5.22 18.74 3.90
CA ARG A 235 5.09 18.96 5.35
C ARG A 235 6.23 18.29 6.12
N ILE A 236 6.57 17.05 5.77
CA ILE A 236 7.68 16.31 6.40
C ILE A 236 9.02 17.02 6.15
N LEU A 237 9.31 17.40 4.90
CA LEU A 237 10.53 18.12 4.54
C LEU A 237 10.62 19.47 5.25
N LYS A 238 9.52 20.22 5.31
CA LYS A 238 9.46 21.50 6.00
C LYS A 238 9.80 21.36 7.48
N LEU A 239 9.24 20.35 8.18
CA LEU A 239 9.62 20.07 9.56
C LEU A 239 11.12 19.76 9.68
N CYS A 240 11.67 18.94 8.78
CA CYS A 240 13.10 18.62 8.81
C CYS A 240 14.00 19.84 8.65
N ILE A 241 13.60 20.83 7.84
CA ILE A 241 14.31 22.09 7.66
C ILE A 241 14.13 22.98 8.90
N ASP A 242 12.90 23.23 9.30
CA ASP A 242 12.55 24.18 10.37
C ASP A 242 13.17 23.75 11.72
N GLU A 243 13.26 22.43 11.99
CA GLU A 243 13.81 21.86 13.24
C GLU A 243 15.28 21.40 13.14
N ASP A 244 15.94 21.72 12.01
CA ASP A 244 17.33 21.38 11.71
C ASP A 244 17.61 19.87 11.88
N LEU A 245 16.69 19.02 11.41
CA LEU A 245 16.83 17.56 11.53
C LEU A 245 17.90 16.99 10.58
N PHE A 246 18.29 17.71 9.53
CA PHE A 246 19.34 17.28 8.60
C PHE A 246 20.73 17.14 9.26
N ARG A 247 20.92 17.64 10.49
CA ARG A 247 22.10 17.35 11.32
C ARG A 247 22.23 15.86 11.68
N TYR A 248 21.14 15.08 11.62
CA TYR A 248 21.17 13.64 11.85
C TYR A 248 21.42 12.87 10.55
N SER A 249 22.36 11.91 10.59
CA SER A 249 22.70 11.08 9.43
C SER A 249 21.51 10.27 8.90
N SER A 250 20.57 9.82 9.75
CA SER A 250 19.30 9.21 9.31
C SER A 250 18.57 10.05 8.30
N VAL A 251 18.54 11.37 8.52
CA VAL A 251 17.70 12.29 7.76
C VAL A 251 18.37 12.58 6.43
N ALA A 252 19.68 12.85 6.44
CA ALA A 252 20.46 13.03 5.22
C ALA A 252 20.45 11.80 4.31
N ARG A 253 20.38 10.58 4.86
CA ARG A 253 20.31 9.33 4.06
C ARG A 253 18.93 9.06 3.46
N ALA A 254 17.87 9.57 4.08
CA ALA A 254 16.51 9.30 3.65
C ALA A 254 16.09 10.10 2.40
N PHE A 255 16.86 11.13 2.01
CA PHE A 255 16.61 12.02 0.88
C PHE A 255 17.79 12.05 -0.10
#